data_AF-Q0CT75-F1
#
_entry.id   AF-Q0CT75-F1
#
_cell.length_a   1.000
_cell.length_b   1.000
_cell.length_c   1.000
_cell.angle_alpha   90.00
_cell.angle_beta   90.00
_cell.angle_gamma   90.00
#
_symmetry.space_group_name_H-M   'P 1'
#
loop_
_entity.id
_entity.type
_entity.pdbx_description
1 polymer ?
#
loop_
_entity_poly.entity_id
_entity_poly.type
_entity_poly.pdbx_seq_one_letter_code
_entity_poly.pdbx_strand_id
1 'polypeptide(L)'
;MAANLAQCQTLARKAVAAGAKALFLPEASDYIASSPAESISLARPVQDSEFVLGLQREAQQGNLHINVGIHEPAPDGRIKNTLVWINEKGVITQRYQKVHLFDVDIKGGPVLKESASVEKGMEILRPFDTPVGRVGLAICFDVSFKGIPMKKGKYN
;
A
#
# COMPACT_ATOMS: atom_id res chain seq x y z
N MET A 1 -9.09 11.90 -4.16
CA MET A 1 -7.93 11.81 -3.25
C MET A 1 -8.08 12.64 -1.98
N ALA A 2 -8.45 13.93 -2.02
CA ALA A 2 -8.54 14.77 -0.81
C ALA A 2 -9.47 14.22 0.29
N ALA A 3 -10.64 13.70 -0.08
CA ALA A 3 -11.56 13.06 0.87
C ALA A 3 -10.95 11.80 1.52
N ASN A 4 -10.26 10.97 0.73
CA ASN A 4 -9.59 9.76 1.21
C ASN A 4 -8.45 10.12 2.19
N LEU A 5 -7.67 11.15 1.86
CA LEU A 5 -6.65 11.69 2.77
C LEU A 5 -7.30 12.11 4.09
N ALA A 6 -8.36 12.93 4.05
CA ALA A 6 -9.02 13.41 5.27
C ALA A 6 -9.53 12.25 6.16
N GLN A 7 -10.04 11.17 5.56
CA GLN A 7 -10.41 9.96 6.29
C GLN A 7 -9.19 9.27 6.92
N CYS A 8 -8.11 9.09 6.16
CA CYS A 8 -6.88 8.48 6.67
C CYS A 8 -6.26 9.31 7.80
N GLN A 9 -6.26 10.64 7.69
CA GLN A 9 -5.82 11.54 8.77
C GLN A 9 -6.69 11.40 10.02
N THR A 10 -8.01 11.29 9.84
CA THR A 10 -8.93 11.04 10.96
C THR A 10 -8.61 9.71 11.66
N LEU A 11 -8.31 8.65 10.90
CA LEU A 11 -7.91 7.35 11.44
C LEU A 11 -6.55 7.42 12.14
N ALA A 12 -5.57 8.12 11.56
CA ALA A 12 -4.25 8.34 12.18
C ALA A 12 -4.37 9.02 13.53
N ARG A 13 -5.15 10.10 13.63
CA ARG A 13 -5.36 10.82 14.90
C ARG A 13 -6.06 9.95 15.94
N LYS A 14 -7.04 9.13 15.53
CA LYS A 14 -7.68 8.15 16.42
C LYS A 14 -6.70 7.09 16.91
N ALA A 15 -5.82 6.58 16.03
CA ALA A 15 -4.80 5.61 16.39
C ALA A 15 -3.79 6.19 17.40
N VAL A 16 -3.33 7.43 17.17
CA VAL A 16 -2.46 8.14 18.12
C VAL A 16 -3.15 8.31 19.47
N ALA A 17 -4.42 8.75 19.49
CA ALA A 17 -5.18 8.93 20.73
C ALA A 17 -5.37 7.61 21.50
N ALA A 18 -5.43 6.47 20.79
CA ALA A 18 -5.47 5.13 21.37
C ALA A 18 -4.10 4.58 21.79
N GLY A 19 -3.01 5.34 21.61
CA GLY A 19 -1.65 4.93 21.96
C GLY A 19 -1.01 3.95 20.98
N ALA A 20 -1.55 3.82 19.76
CA ALA A 20 -0.99 2.93 18.74
C ALA A 20 0.42 3.36 18.32
N LYS A 21 1.28 2.39 18.01
CA LYS A 21 2.64 2.62 17.47
C LYS A 21 2.72 2.52 15.96
N ALA A 22 1.75 1.85 15.35
CA ALA A 22 1.63 1.74 13.90
C ALA A 22 0.15 1.72 13.49
N LEU A 23 -0.14 2.29 12.32
CA LEU A 23 -1.43 2.23 11.64
C LEU A 23 -1.27 1.49 10.32
N PHE A 24 -2.16 0.53 10.06
CA PHE A 24 -2.22 -0.21 8.81
C PHE A 24 -3.47 0.22 8.05
N LEU A 25 -3.26 0.93 6.94
CA LEU A 25 -4.30 1.33 6.01
C LEU A 25 -4.41 0.31 4.86
N PRO A 26 -5.59 0.18 4.23
CA PRO A 26 -5.82 -0.77 3.14
C PRO A 26 -4.97 -0.54 1.89
N GLU A 27 -5.02 -1.51 0.97
CA GLU A 27 -4.64 -1.35 -0.44
C GLU A 27 -5.42 -0.21 -1.08
N ALA A 28 -4.80 0.52 -2.03
CA ALA A 28 -5.47 1.56 -2.83
C ALA A 28 -6.18 2.64 -1.98
N SER A 29 -5.56 3.06 -0.88
CA SER A 29 -6.13 4.05 0.04
C SER A 29 -6.15 5.47 -0.54
N ASP A 30 -5.36 5.73 -1.58
CA ASP A 30 -5.30 7.02 -2.27
C ASP A 30 -6.54 7.27 -3.15
N TYR A 31 -6.94 6.27 -3.96
CA TYR A 31 -8.15 6.28 -4.76
C TYR A 31 -8.54 4.88 -5.27
N ILE A 32 -9.82 4.72 -5.63
CA ILE A 32 -10.32 3.60 -6.44
C ILE A 32 -10.83 4.20 -7.75
N ALA A 33 -10.21 3.84 -8.87
CA ALA A 33 -10.58 4.34 -10.18
C ALA A 33 -11.69 3.49 -10.81
N SER A 34 -12.52 4.13 -11.63
CA SER A 34 -13.59 3.48 -12.40
C SER A 34 -13.06 2.85 -13.70
N SER A 35 -11.85 3.22 -14.13
CA SER A 35 -11.19 2.67 -15.31
C SER A 35 -9.65 2.69 -15.22
N PRO A 36 -8.94 1.84 -15.98
CA PRO A 36 -7.49 1.90 -16.13
C PRO A 36 -6.95 3.27 -16.53
N ALA A 37 -7.59 3.93 -17.50
CA ALA A 37 -7.16 5.24 -18.00
C ALA A 37 -7.30 6.32 -16.93
N GLU A 38 -8.36 6.27 -16.13
CA GLU A 38 -8.52 7.14 -14.96
C GLU A 38 -7.45 6.86 -13.91
N SER A 39 -7.13 5.59 -13.63
CA SER A 39 -6.06 5.25 -12.69
C SER A 39 -4.71 5.82 -13.12
N ILE A 40 -4.35 5.66 -14.40
CA ILE A 40 -3.10 6.23 -14.95
C ILE A 40 -3.09 7.75 -14.82
N SER A 41 -4.22 8.42 -15.10
CA SER A 41 -4.30 9.89 -15.04
C SER A 41 -4.25 10.45 -13.61
N LEU A 42 -4.68 9.66 -12.62
CA LEU A 42 -4.66 10.03 -11.20
C LEU A 42 -3.34 9.69 -10.50
N ALA A 43 -2.60 8.68 -10.97
CA ALA A 43 -1.34 8.28 -10.37
C ALA A 43 -0.32 9.43 -10.34
N ARG A 44 0.32 9.64 -9.20
CA ARG A 44 1.35 10.67 -9.01
C ARG A 44 2.58 10.06 -8.37
N PRO A 45 3.80 10.51 -8.71
CA PRO A 45 4.99 10.18 -7.94
C PRO A 45 4.77 10.55 -6.46
N VAL A 46 5.36 9.78 -5.54
CA VAL A 46 5.15 10.00 -4.09
C VAL A 46 5.48 11.42 -3.64
N GLN A 47 6.49 12.04 -4.25
CA GLN A 47 6.94 13.40 -3.91
C GLN A 47 5.93 14.48 -4.34
N ASP A 48 5.05 14.18 -5.29
CA ASP A 48 4.04 15.09 -5.83
C ASP A 48 2.61 14.71 -5.38
N SER A 49 2.48 13.63 -4.62
CA SER A 49 1.18 13.13 -4.15
C SER A 49 0.81 13.79 -2.83
N GLU A 50 -0.13 14.74 -2.86
CA GLU A 50 -0.67 15.36 -1.64
C GLU A 50 -1.24 14.35 -0.65
N PHE A 51 -1.73 13.19 -1.13
CA PHE A 51 -2.16 12.09 -0.28
C PHE A 51 -0.98 11.54 0.54
N VAL A 52 0.14 11.21 -0.12
CA VAL A 52 1.33 10.67 0.55
C VAL A 52 1.97 11.72 1.45
N LEU A 53 2.15 12.95 0.94
CA LEU A 53 2.70 14.07 1.72
C LEU A 53 1.85 14.36 2.98
N GLY A 54 0.53 14.30 2.86
CA GLY A 54 -0.38 14.43 3.99
C GLY A 54 -0.17 13.35 5.06
N LEU A 55 -0.01 12.09 4.66
CA LEU A 55 0.27 10.99 5.59
C LEU A 55 1.66 11.08 6.22
N GLN A 56 2.68 11.53 5.48
CA GLN A 56 4.01 11.78 6.03
C GLN A 56 3.96 12.84 7.15
N ARG A 57 3.18 13.91 6.95
CA ARG A 57 2.96 14.94 7.99
C ARG A 57 2.24 14.36 9.22
N GLU A 58 1.17 13.57 9.05
CA GLU A 58 0.48 12.95 10.19
C GLU A 58 1.37 11.96 10.95
N ALA A 59 2.16 11.15 10.23
CA ALA A 59 3.11 10.21 10.84
C ALA A 59 4.11 10.96 11.74
N GLN A 60 4.66 12.07 11.22
CA GLN A 60 5.60 12.92 11.95
C GLN A 60 4.98 13.59 13.17
N GLN A 61 3.80 14.20 13.02
CA GLN A 61 3.10 14.89 14.10
C GLN A 61 2.62 13.93 15.20
N GLY A 62 2.17 12.74 14.79
CA GLY A 62 1.63 11.73 15.68
C GLY A 62 2.66 10.79 16.31
N ASN A 63 3.95 10.90 15.94
CA ASN A 63 4.97 9.91 16.28
C ASN A 63 4.49 8.47 15.99
N LEU A 64 3.91 8.28 14.80
CA LEU A 64 3.17 7.09 14.39
C LEU A 64 3.76 6.52 13.10
N HIS A 65 3.99 5.21 13.06
CA HIS A 65 4.31 4.52 11.80
C HIS A 65 3.04 4.28 10.99
N ILE A 66 3.09 4.46 9.67
CA ILE A 66 1.94 4.25 8.79
C ILE A 66 2.32 3.30 7.65
N ASN A 67 1.60 2.19 7.54
CA ASN A 67 1.61 1.30 6.38
C ASN A 67 0.41 1.63 5.50
N VAL A 68 0.61 1.94 4.22
CA VAL A 68 -0.48 2.34 3.33
C VAL A 68 -0.27 1.90 1.89
N GLY A 69 -1.31 1.36 1.26
CA GLY A 69 -1.31 1.03 -0.16
C GLY A 69 -1.66 2.24 -1.01
N ILE A 70 -0.87 2.50 -2.05
CA ILE A 70 -0.97 3.63 -2.97
C ILE A 70 -0.67 3.20 -4.40
N HIS A 71 -1.01 4.07 -5.35
CA HIS A 71 -0.64 3.92 -6.74
C HIS A 71 0.49 4.88 -7.12
N GLU A 72 1.52 4.36 -7.78
CA GLU A 72 2.61 5.16 -8.37
C GLU A 72 2.63 5.02 -9.90
N PRO A 73 3.12 6.00 -10.66
CA PRO A 73 3.32 5.83 -12.10
C PRO A 73 4.42 4.80 -12.41
N ALA A 74 4.20 3.98 -13.43
CA ALA A 74 5.22 3.09 -14.00
C ALA A 74 5.86 3.72 -15.25
N PRO A 75 7.13 3.40 -15.57
CA PRO A 75 7.79 3.93 -16.78
C PRO A 75 7.16 3.47 -18.09
N ASP A 76 6.45 2.35 -18.10
CA ASP A 76 5.85 1.73 -19.29
C ASP A 76 4.42 2.22 -19.61
N GLY A 77 3.97 3.27 -18.91
CA GLY A 77 2.63 3.85 -19.08
C GLY A 77 1.54 3.16 -18.25
N ARG A 78 1.87 2.14 -17.46
CA ARG A 78 0.98 1.55 -16.45
C ARG A 78 1.13 2.27 -15.09
N ILE A 79 0.48 1.72 -14.07
CA ILE A 79 0.68 2.11 -12.67
C ILE A 79 1.35 0.99 -11.87
N LYS A 80 1.94 1.31 -10.73
CA LYS A 80 2.40 0.36 -9.73
C LYS A 80 1.40 0.32 -8.59
N ASN A 81 1.13 -0.88 -8.08
CA ASN A 81 0.40 -1.07 -6.84
C ASN A 81 1.42 -1.25 -5.71
N THR A 82 1.59 -0.23 -4.88
CA THR A 82 2.70 -0.12 -3.93
C THR A 82 2.19 -0.02 -2.50
N LEU A 83 2.75 -0.82 -1.61
CA LEU A 83 2.62 -0.68 -0.16
C LEU A 83 3.86 0.03 0.39
N VAL A 84 3.66 1.19 1.02
CA VAL A 84 4.75 1.97 1.63
C VAL A 84 4.67 1.94 3.16
N TRP A 85 5.84 1.87 3.80
CA TRP A 85 6.00 2.05 5.25
C TRP A 85 6.62 3.42 5.54
N ILE A 86 5.81 4.32 6.09
CA ILE A 86 6.20 5.63 6.56
C ILE A 86 6.55 5.52 8.04
N ASN A 87 7.74 5.95 8.42
CA ASN A 87 8.17 5.95 9.82
C ASN A 87 7.65 7.18 10.59
N GLU A 88 7.90 7.20 11.89
CA GLU A 88 7.51 8.25 12.82
C GLU A 88 8.14 9.63 12.53
N LYS A 89 9.12 9.70 11.61
CA LYS A 89 9.72 10.94 11.12
C LYS A 89 9.09 11.41 9.79
N GLY A 90 8.06 10.72 9.32
CA GLY A 90 7.44 10.96 8.02
C GLY A 90 8.28 10.45 6.84
N VAL A 91 9.26 9.58 7.05
CA VAL A 91 10.15 9.06 5.99
C VAL A 91 9.63 7.71 5.50
N ILE A 92 9.51 7.54 4.18
CA ILE A 92 9.24 6.22 3.57
C ILE A 92 10.51 5.37 3.70
N THR A 93 10.47 4.33 4.51
CA THR A 93 11.63 3.45 4.78
C THR A 93 11.51 2.10 4.09
N GLN A 94 10.30 1.66 3.73
CA GLN A 94 10.07 0.45 2.94
C GLN A 94 9.07 0.75 1.83
N ARG A 95 9.28 0.11 0.67
CA ARG A 95 8.44 0.25 -0.52
C ARG A 95 8.32 -1.10 -1.22
N TYR A 96 7.16 -1.74 -1.08
CA TYR A 96 6.86 -3.04 -1.70
C TYR A 96 5.90 -2.86 -2.86
N GLN A 97 6.26 -3.34 -4.06
CA GLN A 97 5.37 -3.37 -5.22
C GLN A 97 4.75 -4.77 -5.36
N LYS A 98 3.43 -4.84 -5.54
CA LYS A 98 2.66 -6.09 -5.65
C LYS A 98 3.30 -7.04 -6.65
N VAL A 99 3.68 -8.23 -6.20
CA VAL A 99 4.36 -9.22 -7.05
C VAL A 99 3.35 -10.09 -7.76
N HIS A 100 2.25 -10.48 -7.12
CA HIS A 100 1.25 -11.34 -7.75
C HIS A 100 0.03 -10.52 -8.17
N LEU A 101 -0.05 -10.22 -9.47
CA LEU A 101 -1.20 -9.54 -10.06
C LEU A 101 -2.38 -10.51 -10.24
N PHE A 102 -3.59 -10.00 -10.07
CA PHE A 102 -4.83 -10.73 -10.23
C PHE A 102 -5.25 -10.76 -11.69
N ASP A 103 -4.74 -11.77 -12.40
CA ASP A 103 -5.17 -12.10 -13.76
C ASP A 103 -6.01 -13.37 -13.72
N VAL A 104 -7.33 -13.21 -13.88
CA VAL A 104 -8.28 -14.32 -13.90
C VAL A 104 -9.06 -14.30 -15.21
N ASP A 105 -8.94 -15.41 -15.94
CA ASP A 105 -9.72 -15.71 -17.14
C ASP A 105 -10.65 -16.89 -16.82
N ILE A 106 -11.92 -16.58 -16.54
CA ILE A 106 -12.96 -17.60 -16.34
C ILE A 106 -13.63 -17.83 -17.68
N LYS A 107 -13.55 -19.06 -18.20
CA LYS A 107 -14.24 -19.45 -19.45
C LYS A 107 -15.74 -19.18 -19.33
N GLY A 108 -16.23 -18.17 -20.06
CA GLY A 108 -17.63 -17.73 -20.04
C GLY A 108 -18.01 -16.78 -18.90
N GLY A 109 -17.03 -16.31 -18.13
CA GLY A 109 -17.19 -15.32 -17.04
C GLY A 109 -16.45 -14.01 -17.32
N PRO A 110 -16.37 -13.12 -16.33
CA PRO A 110 -15.63 -11.87 -16.46
C PRO A 110 -14.12 -12.12 -16.59
N VAL A 111 -13.49 -11.44 -17.55
CA VAL A 111 -12.04 -11.38 -17.71
C VAL A 111 -11.54 -10.21 -16.86
N LEU A 112 -10.78 -10.51 -15.81
CA LEU A 112 -10.12 -9.53 -14.96
C LEU A 112 -8.62 -9.64 -15.19
N LYS A 113 -8.03 -8.63 -15.82
CA LYS A 113 -6.62 -8.61 -16.17
C LYS A 113 -5.94 -7.38 -15.57
N GLU A 114 -5.61 -7.46 -14.27
CA GLU A 114 -4.91 -6.40 -13.56
C GLU A 114 -3.60 -6.04 -14.27
N SER A 115 -2.92 -7.02 -14.88
CA SER A 115 -1.67 -6.79 -15.63
C SER A 115 -1.78 -5.88 -16.85
N ALA A 116 -2.99 -5.65 -17.37
CA ALA A 116 -3.21 -4.73 -18.48
C ALA A 116 -2.92 -3.27 -18.08
N SER A 117 -3.08 -2.91 -16.80
CA SER A 117 -2.94 -1.54 -16.31
C SER A 117 -1.98 -1.40 -15.13
N VAL A 118 -1.52 -2.51 -14.54
CA VAL A 118 -0.60 -2.53 -13.40
C VAL A 118 0.71 -3.23 -13.76
N GLU A 119 1.83 -2.59 -13.46
CA GLU A 119 3.18 -3.16 -13.55
C GLU A 119 3.44 -4.09 -12.36
N LYS A 120 3.93 -5.30 -12.67
CA LYS A 120 4.26 -6.33 -11.68
C LYS A 120 5.55 -5.97 -10.93
N GLY A 121 5.54 -6.11 -9.61
CA GLY A 121 6.75 -6.03 -8.79
C GLY A 121 7.74 -7.16 -9.06
N MET A 122 9.01 -6.90 -8.77
CA MET A 122 10.11 -7.84 -9.07
C MET A 122 10.48 -8.76 -7.90
N GLU A 123 10.26 -8.35 -6.66
CA GLU A 123 10.75 -9.08 -5.48
C GLU A 123 9.82 -8.96 -4.27
N ILE A 124 9.86 -9.99 -3.42
CA ILE A 124 9.26 -9.96 -2.09
C ILE A 124 10.30 -9.42 -1.11
N LEU A 125 9.96 -8.34 -0.41
CA LEU A 125 10.85 -7.77 0.60
C LEU A 125 10.98 -8.71 1.81
N ARG A 126 12.18 -8.77 2.38
CA ARG A 126 12.41 -9.46 3.66
C ARG A 126 11.65 -8.72 4.77
N PRO A 127 11.12 -9.44 5.77
CA PRO A 127 10.55 -8.79 6.94
C PRO A 127 11.57 -7.89 7.64
N PHE A 128 11.11 -6.74 8.12
CA PHE A 128 11.94 -5.72 8.78
C PHE A 128 11.43 -5.43 10.19
N ASP A 129 12.30 -4.89 11.04
CA ASP A 129 11.97 -4.60 12.43
C ASP A 129 11.21 -3.28 12.54
N THR A 130 10.17 -3.27 13.36
CA THR A 130 9.30 -2.12 13.62
C THR A 130 8.97 -2.04 15.12
N PRO A 131 8.40 -0.93 15.62
CA PRO A 131 7.97 -0.86 17.02
C PRO A 131 6.86 -1.84 17.42
N VAL A 132 6.20 -2.47 16.44
CA VAL A 132 5.15 -3.49 16.67
C VAL A 132 5.66 -4.91 16.40
N GLY A 133 6.97 -5.09 16.26
CA GLY A 133 7.62 -6.36 15.95
C GLY A 133 8.10 -6.45 14.51
N ARG A 134 8.38 -7.67 14.06
CA ARG A 134 8.88 -7.92 12.70
C ARG A 134 7.74 -8.00 11.70
N VAL A 135 7.71 -7.09 10.74
CA VAL A 135 6.63 -6.93 9.75
C VAL A 135 7.11 -7.34 8.36
N GLY A 136 6.28 -8.12 7.65
CA GLY A 136 6.44 -8.39 6.22
C GLY A 136 5.34 -7.68 5.42
N LEU A 137 5.64 -7.31 4.17
CA LEU A 137 4.70 -6.62 3.27
C LEU A 137 4.18 -7.60 2.21
N ALA A 138 2.87 -7.58 2.01
CA ALA A 138 2.15 -8.34 0.99
C ALA A 138 0.83 -7.61 0.67
N ILE A 139 0.37 -7.68 -0.57
CA ILE A 139 -0.85 -6.99 -1.02
C ILE A 139 -1.85 -8.00 -1.59
N CYS A 140 -2.99 -8.14 -0.90
CA CYS A 140 -4.16 -8.91 -1.34
C CYS A 140 -3.78 -10.29 -1.91
N PHE A 141 -3.79 -10.45 -3.23
CA PHE A 141 -3.58 -11.73 -3.92
C PHE A 141 -2.24 -12.40 -3.60
N ASP A 142 -1.25 -11.62 -3.19
CA ASP A 142 0.03 -12.08 -2.65
C ASP A 142 -0.11 -13.15 -1.55
N VAL A 143 -1.10 -13.04 -0.66
CA VAL A 143 -1.29 -13.98 0.47
C VAL A 143 -1.66 -15.40 0.03
N SER A 144 -2.10 -15.57 -1.22
CA SER A 144 -2.45 -16.88 -1.79
C SER A 144 -1.23 -17.68 -2.26
N PHE A 145 -0.03 -17.08 -2.31
CA PHE A 145 1.16 -17.70 -2.89
C PHE A 145 2.11 -18.25 -1.82
N LYS A 146 2.51 -19.52 -2.00
CA LYS A 146 3.39 -20.27 -1.08
C LYS A 146 4.78 -19.66 -0.88
N GLY A 147 5.19 -18.71 -1.72
CA GLY A 147 6.47 -18.00 -1.65
C GLY A 147 6.49 -16.79 -0.70
N ILE A 148 5.34 -16.40 -0.16
CA ILE A 148 5.26 -15.32 0.82
C ILE A 148 5.55 -15.91 2.20
N PRO A 149 6.60 -15.45 2.91
CA PRO A 149 6.97 -16.00 4.21
C PRO A 149 5.98 -15.54 5.29
N MET A 150 4.78 -16.11 5.28
CA MET A 150 3.85 -16.07 6.40
C MET A 150 4.29 -17.14 7.41
N LYS A 151 5.15 -16.77 8.37
CA LYS A 151 5.27 -17.60 9.57
C LYS A 151 3.91 -17.53 10.28
N LYS A 152 3.14 -18.63 10.23
CA LYS A 152 2.05 -18.84 11.19
C LYS A 152 2.70 -18.75 12.57
N GLY A 153 2.40 -17.68 13.32
CA GLY A 153 2.84 -17.58 14.70
C GLY A 153 2.37 -18.84 15.41
N LYS A 154 3.31 -19.63 15.95
CA LYS A 154 2.96 -20.56 17.01
C LYS A 154 2.60 -19.68 18.20
N TYR A 155 1.31 -19.54 18.46
CA TYR A 155 0.86 -19.10 19.77
C TYR A 155 1.34 -20.17 20.75
N ASN A 156 2.32 -19.81 21.58
CA ASN A 156 2.68 -20.57 22.77
C ASN A 156 1.76 -20.11 23.90
#